data_AF-A0A800G639-F1
#
_entry.id   AF-A0A800G639-F1
#
_cell.length_a   1.000
_cell.length_b   1.000
_cell.length_c   1.000
_cell.angle_alpha   90.00
_cell.angle_beta   90.00
_cell.angle_gamma   90.00
#
_symmetry.space_group_name_H-M   'P 1'
#
loop_
_entity.id
_entity.type
_entity.pdbx_description
1 polymer ?
#
loop_
_entity_poly.entity_id
_entity_poly.type
_entity_poly.pdbx_seq_one_letter_code
_entity_poly.pdbx_strand_id
1 'polypeptide(L)'
;MPKISPRQVLGFSALHLIVTMVVLFFALEGFSEAMDDPNWTRSLAGRIADVLVQILAAPMMLVWVGLELGPKSPDSLEWTFFLFNSVIWGVGLAFVRAWWLQHRDA
;
A
#
# COMPACT_ATOMS: atom_id res chain seq x y z
N MET A 1 26.45 -8.20 -0.85
CA MET A 1 25.28 -7.33 -0.68
C MET A 1 24.46 -7.35 -1.97
N PRO A 2 23.13 -7.53 -1.91
CA PRO A 2 22.27 -7.55 -3.09
C PRO A 2 22.38 -6.23 -3.85
N LYS A 3 22.63 -6.27 -5.17
CA LYS A 3 22.72 -5.06 -6.00
C LYS A 3 21.32 -4.64 -6.42
N ILE A 4 20.86 -3.50 -5.89
CA ILE A 4 19.60 -2.85 -6.28
C ILE A 4 19.90 -1.63 -7.15
N SER A 5 19.11 -1.40 -8.21
CA SER A 5 19.23 -0.21 -9.04
C SER A 5 18.09 0.79 -8.76
N PRO A 6 18.34 2.12 -8.84
CA PRO A 6 17.29 3.12 -8.63
C PRO A 6 16.10 2.96 -9.57
N ARG A 7 16.34 2.53 -10.82
CA ARG A 7 15.27 2.26 -11.80
C ARG A 7 14.34 1.13 -11.37
N GLN A 8 14.89 0.07 -10.76
CA GLN A 8 14.08 -1.03 -10.22
C GLN A 8 13.23 -0.57 -9.05
N VAL A 9 13.82 0.19 -8.13
CA VAL A 9 13.08 0.75 -6.98
C VAL A 9 11.92 1.60 -7.48
N LEU A 10 12.18 2.55 -8.39
CA LEU A 10 11.14 3.39 -8.97
C LEU A 10 10.05 2.57 -9.69
N GLY A 11 10.44 1.54 -10.45
CA GLY A 11 9.50 0.65 -11.12
C GLY A 11 8.60 -0.10 -10.15
N PHE A 12 9.16 -0.67 -9.08
CA PHE A 12 8.39 -1.34 -8.04
C PHE A 12 7.53 -0.38 -7.22
N SER A 13 8.01 0.84 -6.95
CA SER A 13 7.22 1.86 -6.28
C SER A 13 6.03 2.30 -7.10
N ALA A 14 6.21 2.54 -8.40
CA ALA A 14 5.12 2.89 -9.30
C ALA A 14 4.09 1.74 -9.43
N LEU A 15 4.58 0.50 -9.56
CA LEU A 15 3.71 -0.67 -9.60
C LEU A 15 2.92 -0.83 -8.30
N HIS A 16 3.59 -0.70 -7.15
CA HIS A 16 2.94 -0.73 -5.85
C HIS A 16 1.85 0.33 -5.77
N LEU A 17 2.17 1.58 -6.10
CA LEU A 17 1.21 2.69 -6.07
C LEU A 17 -0.04 2.40 -6.91
N ILE A 18 0.13 1.94 -8.15
CA ILE A 18 -0.99 1.59 -9.04
C ILE A 18 -1.84 0.48 -8.43
N VAL A 19 -1.21 -0.60 -7.94
CA VAL A 19 -1.92 -1.72 -7.31
C VAL A 19 -2.68 -1.25 -6.08
N THR A 20 -2.05 -0.46 -5.20
CA THR A 20 -2.72 0.06 -4.00
C THR A 20 -3.90 0.95 -4.36
N MET A 21 -3.81 1.80 -5.39
CA MET A 21 -4.95 2.61 -5.84
C MET A 21 -6.11 1.75 -6.34
N VAL A 22 -5.83 0.74 -7.16
CA VAL A 22 -6.87 -0.19 -7.63
C VAL A 22 -7.54 -0.89 -6.45
N VAL A 23 -6.75 -1.45 -5.53
CA VAL A 23 -7.27 -2.14 -4.35
C VAL A 23 -8.05 -1.16 -3.45
N LEU A 24 -7.59 0.08 -3.29
CA LEU A 24 -8.30 1.10 -2.53
C LEU A 24 -9.68 1.39 -3.11
N PHE A 25 -9.82 1.49 -4.44
CA PHE A 25 -11.15 1.65 -5.07
C PHE A 25 -12.10 0.49 -4.79
N PHE A 26 -11.60 -0.75 -4.77
CA PHE A 26 -12.40 -1.91 -4.36
C PHE A 26 -12.75 -1.87 -2.87
N ALA A 27 -11.84 -1.40 -2.00
CA ALA A 27 -12.12 -1.28 -0.56
C ALA A 27 -13.16 -0.17 -0.27
N LEU A 28 -13.18 0.87 -1.09
CA LEU A 28 -14.17 1.94 -1.05
C LEU A 28 -15.51 1.57 -1.72
N GLU A 29 -15.64 0.34 -2.25
CA GLU A 29 -16.89 -0.16 -2.82
C GLU A 29 -18.04 0.00 -1.82
N GLY A 30 -19.15 0.57 -2.31
CA GLY A 30 -20.38 0.66 -1.55
C GLY A 30 -20.38 1.70 -0.43
N PHE A 31 -19.43 2.64 -0.42
CA PHE A 31 -19.32 3.63 0.65
C PHE A 31 -20.58 4.48 0.81
N SER A 32 -21.25 4.84 -0.30
CA SER A 32 -22.51 5.58 -0.26
C SER A 32 -23.66 4.68 0.19
N GLU A 33 -23.73 3.48 -0.37
CA GLU A 33 -24.78 2.50 -0.12
C GLU A 33 -24.78 2.03 1.34
N ALA A 34 -23.59 1.93 1.95
CA ALA A 34 -23.43 1.62 3.37
C ALA A 34 -23.94 2.74 4.30
N MET A 35 -24.05 3.99 3.82
CA MET A 35 -24.65 5.08 4.59
C MET A 35 -26.18 5.08 4.50
N ASP A 36 -26.73 4.63 3.37
CA ASP A 36 -28.16 4.69 3.09
C ASP A 36 -28.93 3.42 3.51
N ASP A 37 -28.29 2.24 3.47
CA ASP A 37 -28.90 0.95 3.85
C ASP A 37 -28.15 0.26 5.01
N PRO A 38 -28.74 0.15 6.21
CA PRO A 38 -28.12 -0.51 7.35
C PRO A 38 -27.96 -2.03 7.18
N ASN A 39 -28.63 -2.65 6.21
CA ASN A 39 -28.48 -4.07 5.87
C ASN A 39 -27.50 -4.31 4.72
N TRP A 40 -26.89 -3.24 4.19
CA TRP A 40 -25.94 -3.39 3.11
C TRP A 40 -24.73 -4.21 3.57
N THR A 41 -24.28 -5.13 2.71
CA THR A 41 -23.12 -5.96 3.00
C THR A 41 -22.10 -5.84 1.88
N ARG A 42 -20.82 -5.67 2.27
CA ARG A 42 -19.72 -5.67 1.29
C ARG A 42 -19.68 -6.97 0.51
N SER A 43 -19.39 -6.83 -0.79
CA SER A 43 -19.04 -7.92 -1.68
C SER A 43 -17.79 -8.67 -1.15
N LEU A 44 -17.59 -9.91 -1.61
CA LEU A 44 -16.37 -10.65 -1.29
C LEU A 44 -15.11 -9.91 -1.78
N ALA A 45 -15.19 -9.23 -2.92
CA ALA A 45 -14.09 -8.47 -3.49
C ALA A 45 -13.71 -7.29 -2.61
N GLY A 46 -14.68 -6.50 -2.14
CA GLY A 46 -14.45 -5.39 -1.21
C GLY A 46 -13.84 -5.85 0.11
N ARG A 47 -14.28 -6.98 0.66
CA ARG A 47 -13.69 -7.56 1.89
C ARG A 47 -12.24 -8.00 1.69
N ILE A 48 -11.92 -8.62 0.56
CA ILE A 48 -10.54 -9.00 0.24
C ILE A 48 -9.70 -7.73 0.06
N ALA A 49 -10.24 -6.72 -0.61
CA ALA A 49 -9.58 -5.45 -0.81
C ALA A 49 -9.25 -4.75 0.52
N ASP A 50 -10.16 -4.76 1.50
CA ASP A 50 -9.88 -4.21 2.84
C ASP A 50 -8.64 -4.82 3.49
N VAL A 51 -8.50 -6.15 3.40
CA VAL A 51 -7.32 -6.86 3.94
C VAL A 51 -6.07 -6.50 3.15
N LEU A 52 -6.17 -6.42 1.82
CA LEU A 52 -5.04 -6.06 0.96
C LEU A 52 -4.59 -4.60 1.20
N VAL A 53 -5.51 -3.64 1.38
CA VAL A 53 -5.14 -2.26 1.72
C VAL A 53 -4.37 -2.23 3.04
N GLN A 54 -4.81 -2.96 4.05
CA GLN A 54 -4.09 -3.01 5.34
C GLN A 54 -2.65 -3.51 5.18
N ILE A 55 -2.42 -4.54 4.36
CA ILE A 55 -1.08 -5.05 4.08
C ILE A 55 -0.26 -4.02 3.30
N LEU A 56 -0.82 -3.49 2.22
CA LEU A 56 -0.14 -2.57 1.31
C LEU A 56 0.19 -1.24 2.01
N ALA A 57 -0.70 -0.75 2.88
CA ALA A 57 -0.52 0.50 3.63
C ALA A 57 0.24 0.33 4.96
N ALA A 58 0.53 -0.92 5.40
CA ALA A 58 1.08 -1.19 6.73
C ALA A 58 2.31 -0.34 7.10
N PRO A 59 3.34 -0.17 6.25
CA PRO A 59 4.50 0.64 6.60
C PRO A 59 4.12 2.09 6.95
N MET A 60 3.24 2.71 6.15
CA MET A 60 2.75 4.05 6.42
C MET A 60 1.87 4.11 7.67
N MET A 61 0.98 3.14 7.87
CA MET A 61 0.12 3.09 9.06
C MET A 61 0.94 2.99 10.35
N LEU A 62 2.03 2.21 10.35
CA LEU A 62 2.93 2.12 11.51
C LEU A 62 3.56 3.47 11.86
N VAL A 63 4.00 4.22 10.85
CA VAL A 63 4.59 5.56 11.07
C VAL A 63 3.50 6.55 11.47
N TRP A 64 2.34 6.50 10.84
CA TRP A 64 1.21 7.37 11.13
C TRP A 64 0.73 7.24 12.57
N VAL A 65 0.57 6.00 13.04
CA VAL A 65 0.23 5.70 14.44
C VAL A 65 1.37 6.06 15.38
N GLY A 66 2.62 5.72 15.03
CA GLY A 66 3.78 6.00 15.88
C GLY A 66 4.08 7.49 16.08
N LEU A 67 3.67 8.34 15.13
CA LEU A 67 3.75 9.79 15.22
C LEU A 67 2.47 10.43 15.80
N GLU A 68 1.53 9.62 16.26
CA GLU A 68 0.22 10.06 16.79
C GLU A 68 -0.54 10.99 15.82
N LEU A 69 -0.34 10.76 14.51
CA LEU A 69 -1.03 11.51 13.48
C LEU A 69 -2.50 11.08 13.46
N GLY A 70 -3.38 12.05 13.58
CA GLY A 70 -4.82 11.82 13.67
C GLY A 70 -5.59 12.42 12.50
N PRO A 71 -6.93 12.37 12.55
CA PRO A 71 -7.83 12.94 11.52
C PRO A 71 -7.69 14.45 11.33
N LYS A 72 -6.97 15.14 12.23
CA LYS A 72 -6.69 16.58 12.12
C LYS A 72 -5.41 16.88 11.34
N SER A 73 -4.68 15.85 10.92
CA SER A 73 -3.47 16.01 10.13
C SER A 73 -3.83 16.51 8.73
N PRO A 74 -3.00 17.35 8.10
CA PRO A 74 -3.29 17.84 6.75
C PRO A 74 -3.34 16.71 5.73
N ASP A 75 -4.29 16.75 4.80
CA ASP A 75 -4.40 15.77 3.69
C ASP A 75 -3.09 15.62 2.92
N SER A 76 -2.36 16.74 2.70
CA SER A 76 -1.07 16.73 2.03
C SER A 76 -0.03 15.85 2.74
N LEU A 77 -0.11 15.77 4.08
CA LEU A 77 0.78 14.93 4.88
C LEU A 77 0.41 13.46 4.69
N GLU A 78 -0.88 13.12 4.71
CA GLU A 78 -1.37 11.76 4.44
C GLU A 78 -0.90 11.27 3.07
N TRP A 79 -1.10 12.07 2.02
CA TRP A 79 -0.63 11.74 0.67
C TRP A 79 0.88 11.63 0.57
N THR A 80 1.63 12.45 1.33
CA THR A 80 3.10 12.35 1.39
C THR A 80 3.52 11.01 1.99
N PHE A 81 2.95 10.61 3.13
CA PHE A 81 3.23 9.31 3.72
C PHE A 81 2.79 8.16 2.82
N PHE A 82 1.69 8.32 2.08
CA PHE A 82 1.22 7.34 1.12
C PHE A 82 2.20 7.16 -0.07
N LEU A 83 2.82 8.24 -0.56
CA LEU A 83 3.87 8.15 -1.58
C LEU A 83 5.13 7.48 -1.02
N PHE A 84 5.55 7.87 0.20
CA PHE A 84 6.69 7.23 0.87
C PHE A 84 6.46 5.74 1.13
N ASN A 85 5.23 5.32 1.45
CA ASN A 85 4.85 3.92 1.57
C ASN A 85 5.23 3.11 0.32
N SER A 86 4.93 3.66 -0.86
CA SER A 86 5.26 3.03 -2.14
C SER A 86 6.76 2.97 -2.40
N VAL A 87 7.52 3.98 -1.93
CA VAL A 87 8.99 3.94 -1.97
C VAL A 87 9.54 2.82 -1.09
N ILE A 88 9.03 2.66 0.12
CA ILE A 88 9.45 1.60 1.06
C ILE A 88 9.21 0.22 0.43
N TRP A 89 8.03 -0.03 -0.13
CA TRP A 89 7.75 -1.27 -0.85
C TRP A 89 8.64 -1.46 -2.07
N GLY A 90 8.92 -0.40 -2.83
CA GLY A 90 9.83 -0.47 -3.98
C GLY A 90 11.24 -0.91 -3.60
N VAL A 91 11.76 -0.39 -2.48
CA VAL A 91 13.05 -0.81 -1.93
C VAL A 91 13.01 -2.27 -1.45
N GLY A 92 11.98 -2.64 -0.69
CA GLY A 92 11.80 -4.00 -0.18
C GLY A 92 11.72 -5.05 -1.30
N LEU A 93 10.91 -4.80 -2.31
CA LEU A 93 10.76 -5.68 -3.48
C LEU A 93 12.05 -5.76 -4.32
N ALA A 94 12.74 -4.63 -4.51
CA ALA A 94 14.04 -4.63 -5.20
C ALA A 94 15.06 -5.48 -4.45
N PHE A 95 15.09 -5.39 -3.12
CA PHE A 95 15.96 -6.18 -2.26
C PHE A 95 15.63 -7.68 -2.35
N VAL A 96 14.35 -8.06 -2.19
CA VAL A 96 13.89 -9.45 -2.29
C VAL A 96 14.26 -10.05 -3.65
N ARG A 97 14.05 -9.31 -4.74
CA ARG A 97 14.44 -9.74 -6.09
C ARG A 97 15.94 -9.96 -6.20
N ALA A 98 16.76 -9.03 -5.70
CA ALA A 98 18.21 -9.13 -5.78
C ALA A 98 18.74 -10.30 -4.93
N TRP A 99 18.16 -10.51 -3.74
CA TRP A 99 18.46 -11.65 -2.89
C TRP A 99 18.10 -12.99 -3.57
N TRP A 100 16.90 -13.08 -4.17
CA TRP A 100 16.44 -14.27 -4.87
C TRP A 100 17.36 -14.66 -6.03
N LEU A 101 17.75 -13.69 -6.86
CA LEU A 101 18.67 -13.95 -7.99
C LEU A 101 20.04 -14.45 -7.51
N GLN A 102 20.57 -13.88 -6.43
CA GLN A 102 21.85 -14.31 -5.87
C GLN A 102 21.83 -15.78 -5.39
N HIS A 103 20.70 -16.27 -4.89
CA HIS A 103 20.56 -17.65 -4.38
C HIS A 103 20.12 -18.64 -5.47
N ARG A 104 19.60 -18.16 -6.59
CA ARG A 104 19.25 -19.03 -7.72
C ARG A 104 20.47 -19.40 -8.57
N ASP A 105 21.47 -18.52 -8.56
CA ASP A 105 22.70 -18.68 -9.34
C ASP A 105 23.86 -19.28 -8.51
N ALA A 106 23.58 -19.73 -7.28
CA ALA A 106 24.50 -20.39 -6.34
C ALA A 106 24.14 -21.88 -6.17
#